data_AF-A0A353WTZ2-F1
#
_entry.id   AF-A0A353WTZ2-F1
#
_cell.length_a   1.000
_cell.length_b   1.000
_cell.length_c   1.000
_cell.angle_alpha   90.00
_cell.angle_beta   90.00
_cell.angle_gamma   90.00
#
_symmetry.space_group_name_H-M   'P 1'
#
loop_
_entity.id
_entity.type
_entity.pdbx_description
1 polymer ?
#
loop_
_entity_poly.entity_id
_entity_poly.type
_entity_poly.pdbx_seq_one_letter_code
_entity_poly.pdbx_strand_id
1 'polypeptide(L)'
;MGKSTNFSGQPIFNQLLTFIDKNEIRKIAKDHGSERYVKKFTTYNHLVVMLFVAFEGYHSIREVILGLLANAHKLSHLGLSYLVKRSTFSEANKRRSSKVFEDIYMTVYRKHASSLADSCLSDKELKRL
;
A
#
# COMPACT_ATOMS: atom_id res chain seq x y z
N MET A 1 11.86 -0.28 -36.05
CA MET A 1 10.93 -0.23 -34.91
C MET A 1 11.73 -0.19 -33.62
N GLY A 2 11.93 1.00 -33.04
CA GLY A 2 12.63 1.13 -31.75
C GLY A 2 11.75 0.53 -30.65
N LYS A 3 12.28 -0.45 -29.91
CA LYS A 3 11.60 -0.99 -28.73
C LYS A 3 11.58 0.13 -27.68
N SER A 4 10.39 0.57 -27.27
CA SER A 4 10.26 1.46 -26.12
C SER A 4 10.74 0.72 -24.88
N THR A 5 11.94 1.06 -24.40
CA THR A 5 12.54 0.53 -23.16
C THR A 5 11.90 1.11 -21.90
N ASN A 6 10.99 2.07 -22.05
CA ASN A 6 10.34 2.77 -20.94
C ASN A 6 9.28 1.93 -20.22
N PHE A 7 8.86 0.79 -20.77
CA PHE A 7 7.92 -0.10 -20.12
C PHE A 7 8.68 -1.25 -19.45
N SER A 8 8.86 -1.16 -18.13
CA SER A 8 9.61 -2.15 -17.32
C SER A 8 8.94 -3.54 -17.25
N GLY A 9 7.79 -3.73 -17.90
CA GLY A 9 6.94 -4.92 -17.77
C GLY A 9 6.31 -5.07 -16.39
N GLN A 10 6.65 -4.20 -15.42
CA GLN A 10 6.12 -4.23 -14.07
C GLN A 10 4.91 -3.29 -13.97
N PRO A 11 3.80 -3.75 -13.33
CA PRO A 11 2.64 -2.90 -13.07
C PRO A 11 3.05 -1.61 -12.33
N ILE A 12 2.45 -0.46 -12.69
CA ILE A 12 2.69 0.84 -12.03
C ILE A 12 2.52 0.71 -10.51
N PHE A 13 1.54 -0.08 -10.06
CA PHE A 13 1.33 -0.33 -8.65
C PHE A 13 2.55 -0.96 -7.96
N ASN A 14 3.26 -1.87 -8.65
CA ASN A 14 4.47 -2.48 -8.12
C ASN A 14 5.61 -1.46 -8.01
N GLN A 15 5.71 -0.54 -8.97
CA GLN A 15 6.66 0.57 -8.94
C GLN A 15 6.37 1.51 -7.76
N LEU A 16 5.11 1.84 -7.50
CA LEU A 16 4.71 2.64 -6.33
C LEU A 16 5.10 1.96 -5.01
N LEU A 17 4.94 0.65 -4.90
CA LEU A 17 5.33 -0.09 -3.69
C LEU A 17 6.85 -0.07 -3.43
N THR A 18 7.69 0.19 -4.45
CA THR A 18 9.15 0.30 -4.25
C THR A 18 9.55 1.50 -3.40
N PHE A 19 8.71 2.55 -3.34
CA PHE A 19 8.94 3.72 -2.49
C PHE A 19 8.67 3.46 -1.00
N ILE A 20 8.04 2.32 -0.69
CA ILE A 20 7.65 1.95 0.67
C ILE A 20 8.60 0.86 1.19
N ASP A 21 9.38 1.20 2.21
CA ASP A 21 10.37 0.29 2.78
C ASP A 21 9.70 -0.85 3.57
N LYS A 22 9.86 -2.09 3.10
CA LYS A 22 9.29 -3.28 3.73
C LYS A 22 9.88 -3.56 5.12
N ASN A 23 11.15 -3.22 5.36
CA ASN A 23 11.77 -3.41 6.67
C ASN A 23 11.18 -2.45 7.69
N GLU A 24 10.94 -1.20 7.28
CA GLU A 24 10.33 -0.20 8.14
C GLU A 24 8.87 -0.55 8.47
N ILE A 25 8.11 -1.07 7.50
CA ILE A 25 6.77 -1.62 7.77
C ILE A 25 6.84 -2.74 8.81
N ARG A 26 7.79 -3.67 8.71
CA ARG A 26 7.92 -4.76 9.69
C ARG A 26 8.23 -4.24 11.09
N LYS A 27 9.07 -3.21 11.20
CA LYS A 27 9.38 -2.55 12.47
C LYS A 27 8.14 -1.90 13.07
N ILE A 28 7.46 -1.04 12.32
CA ILE A 28 6.20 -0.40 12.74
C ILE A 28 5.16 -1.46 13.11
N ALA A 29 5.03 -2.52 12.31
CA ALA A 29 4.09 -3.59 12.57
C ALA A 29 4.35 -4.30 13.92
N LYS A 30 5.62 -4.46 14.30
CA LYS A 30 6.05 -5.02 15.57
C LYS A 30 5.75 -4.06 16.73
N ASP A 31 6.06 -2.78 16.58
CA ASP A 31 5.84 -1.75 17.59
C ASP A 31 4.35 -1.60 17.93
N HIS A 32 3.48 -1.75 16.94
CA HIS A 32 2.02 -1.75 17.10
C HIS A 32 1.42 -3.10 17.52
N GLY A 33 2.21 -4.17 17.59
CA GLY A 33 1.70 -5.53 17.83
C GLY A 33 0.70 -6.02 16.77
N SER A 34 0.70 -5.40 15.58
CA SER A 34 -0.31 -5.57 14.51
C SER A 34 -0.28 -6.95 13.85
N GLU A 35 0.78 -7.72 14.10
CA GLU A 35 0.97 -9.08 13.58
C GLU A 35 0.81 -10.18 14.64
N ARG A 36 0.32 -9.86 15.84
CA ARG A 36 0.04 -10.89 16.86
C ARG A 36 -0.87 -11.99 16.28
N TYR A 37 -0.46 -13.24 16.35
CA TYR A 37 -1.16 -14.41 15.78
C TYR A 37 -1.38 -14.41 14.26
N VAL A 38 -0.70 -13.53 13.53
CA VAL A 38 -0.81 -13.47 12.07
C VAL A 38 0.18 -14.48 11.44
N LYS A 39 -0.33 -15.40 10.62
CA LYS A 39 0.49 -16.43 9.97
C LYS A 39 0.94 -16.07 8.54
N LYS A 40 0.08 -15.41 7.76
CA LYS A 40 0.30 -15.15 6.33
C LYS A 40 -0.07 -13.74 5.88
N PHE A 41 -1.21 -13.21 6.35
CA PHE A 41 -1.69 -11.89 5.94
C PHE A 41 -1.05 -10.79 6.78
N THR A 42 0.24 -10.54 6.57
CA THR A 42 1.07 -9.52 7.26
C THR A 42 0.51 -8.11 7.12
N THR A 43 1.02 -7.18 7.92
CA THR A 43 0.68 -5.76 7.84
C THR A 43 1.10 -5.18 6.49
N TYR A 44 2.22 -5.64 5.91
CA TYR A 44 2.58 -5.32 4.53
C TYR A 44 1.51 -5.80 3.53
N ASN A 45 1.07 -7.07 3.62
CA ASN A 45 0.04 -7.59 2.73
C ASN A 45 -1.28 -6.81 2.88
N HIS A 46 -1.62 -6.41 4.10
CA HIS A 46 -2.80 -5.60 4.36
C HIS A 46 -2.67 -4.20 3.77
N LEU A 47 -1.52 -3.54 3.91
CA LEU A 47 -1.24 -2.25 3.27
C LEU A 47 -1.42 -2.33 1.74
N VAL A 48 -0.84 -3.35 1.10
CA VAL A 48 -0.98 -3.56 -0.35
C VAL A 48 -2.46 -3.70 -0.74
N VAL A 49 -3.24 -4.48 0.00
CA VAL A 49 -4.69 -4.59 -0.28
C VAL A 49 -5.41 -3.26 -0.05
N MET A 50 -5.10 -2.51 1.01
CA MET A 50 -5.75 -1.22 1.28
C MET A 50 -5.44 -0.17 0.21
N LEU A 51 -4.21 -0.13 -0.31
CA LEU A 51 -3.85 0.74 -1.43
C LEU A 51 -4.58 0.33 -2.71
N PHE A 52 -4.67 -0.97 -2.99
CA PHE A 52 -5.44 -1.48 -4.12
C PHE A 52 -6.92 -1.08 -4.02
N VAL A 53 -7.52 -1.19 -2.83
CA VAL A 53 -8.89 -0.73 -2.56
C VAL A 53 -9.06 0.76 -2.81
N ALA A 54 -8.12 1.59 -2.36
CA ALA A 54 -8.16 3.03 -2.56
C ALA A 54 -8.05 3.42 -4.04
N PHE A 55 -7.20 2.75 -4.82
CA PHE A 55 -7.03 3.03 -6.24
C PHE A 55 -8.21 2.57 -7.10
N GLU A 56 -8.82 1.43 -6.76
CA GLU A 56 -9.96 0.89 -7.49
C GLU A 56 -11.31 1.49 -7.04
N GLY A 57 -11.33 2.21 -5.92
CA GLY A 57 -12.54 2.81 -5.37
C GLY A 57 -13.54 1.79 -4.82
N TYR A 58 -13.08 0.67 -4.26
CA TYR A 58 -13.98 -0.33 -3.68
C TYR A 58 -14.51 0.13 -2.31
N HIS A 59 -15.81 -0.09 -2.08
CA HIS A 59 -16.49 0.38 -0.87
C HIS A 59 -16.97 -0.76 0.04
N SER A 60 -16.90 -2.02 -0.42
CA SER A 60 -17.29 -3.19 0.35
C SER A 60 -16.25 -4.29 0.31
N ILE A 61 -16.15 -5.08 1.39
CA ILE A 61 -15.27 -6.25 1.46
C ILE A 61 -15.54 -7.22 0.28
N ARG A 62 -16.80 -7.35 -0.16
CA ARG A 62 -17.14 -8.24 -1.27
C ARG A 62 -16.47 -7.76 -2.57
N GLU A 63 -16.56 -6.47 -2.87
CA GLU A 63 -15.91 -5.86 -4.04
C GLU A 63 -14.40 -6.03 -3.97
N VAL A 64 -13.79 -5.81 -2.79
CA VAL A 64 -12.34 -6.04 -2.61
C VAL A 64 -11.96 -7.46 -3.00
N ILE A 65 -12.66 -8.47 -2.48
CA ILE A 65 -12.33 -9.88 -2.75
C ILE A 65 -12.56 -10.22 -4.23
N LEU A 66 -13.62 -9.69 -4.85
CA LEU A 66 -13.89 -9.90 -6.27
C LEU A 66 -12.84 -9.23 -7.17
N GLY A 67 -12.44 -8.00 -6.85
CA GLY A 67 -11.39 -7.26 -7.55
C GLY A 67 -10.02 -7.92 -7.40
N LEU A 68 -9.71 -8.44 -6.21
CA LEU A 68 -8.50 -9.23 -5.97
C LEU A 68 -8.50 -10.53 -6.79
N LEU A 69 -9.65 -11.21 -6.89
CA LEU A 69 -9.79 -12.42 -7.70
C LEU A 69 -9.62 -12.12 -9.20
N ALA A 70 -10.27 -11.05 -9.69
CA ALA A 70 -10.17 -10.63 -11.09
C ALA A 70 -8.73 -10.25 -11.49
N ASN A 71 -7.96 -9.69 -10.55
CA ASN A 71 -6.58 -9.27 -10.76
C ASN A 71 -5.53 -10.24 -10.22
N ALA A 72 -5.90 -11.47 -9.85
CA ALA A 72 -5.00 -12.41 -9.15
C ALA A 72 -3.65 -12.63 -9.87
N HIS A 73 -3.66 -12.70 -11.21
CA HIS A 73 -2.44 -12.83 -12.01
C HIS A 73 -1.48 -11.63 -11.84
N LYS A 74 -2.01 -10.40 -11.84
CA LYS A 74 -1.23 -9.16 -11.66
C LYS A 74 -0.73 -9.00 -10.22
N LEU A 75 -1.54 -9.44 -9.25
CA LEU A 75 -1.25 -9.28 -7.83
C LEU A 75 -0.16 -10.24 -7.32
N SER A 76 0.04 -11.37 -8.00
CA SER A 76 1.13 -12.31 -7.70
C SER A 76 2.50 -11.62 -7.64
N HIS A 77 2.72 -10.63 -8.50
CA HIS A 77 3.95 -9.83 -8.57
C HIS A 77 4.10 -8.82 -7.42
N LEU A 78 3.04 -8.52 -6.67
CA LEU A 78 3.06 -7.56 -5.54
C LEU A 78 3.40 -8.23 -4.20
N GLY A 79 3.64 -9.55 -4.21
CA GLY A 79 3.91 -10.35 -3.01
C GLY A 79 2.66 -11.02 -2.41
N LEU A 80 1.50 -10.88 -3.05
CA LEU A 80 0.29 -11.64 -2.71
C LEU A 80 0.28 -12.96 -3.50
N SER A 81 1.02 -13.94 -3.01
CA SER A 81 1.10 -15.28 -3.63
C SER A 81 -0.15 -16.14 -3.46
N TYR A 82 -1.19 -15.62 -2.82
CA TYR A 82 -2.44 -16.34 -2.56
C TYR A 82 -3.63 -15.36 -2.53
N LEU A 83 -4.82 -15.89 -2.82
CA LEU A 83 -6.06 -15.12 -2.71
C LEU A 83 -6.44 -14.92 -1.23
N VAL A 84 -6.55 -13.65 -0.82
CA VAL A 84 -7.00 -13.29 0.53
C VAL A 84 -8.45 -13.73 0.71
N LYS A 85 -8.75 -14.46 1.79
CA LYS A 85 -10.13 -14.84 2.12
C LYS A 85 -10.89 -13.65 2.72
N ARG A 86 -12.19 -13.57 2.44
CA ARG A 86 -13.10 -12.56 3.01
C ARG A 86 -13.00 -12.45 4.53
N SER A 87 -13.04 -13.58 5.24
CA SER A 87 -12.93 -13.61 6.71
C SER A 87 -11.57 -13.13 7.20
N THR A 88 -10.48 -13.49 6.52
CA THR A 88 -9.13 -13.02 6.84
C THR A 88 -9.01 -11.51 6.71
N PHE A 89 -9.52 -10.93 5.62
CA PHE A 89 -9.50 -9.48 5.43
C PHE A 89 -10.38 -8.75 6.44
N SER A 90 -11.58 -9.27 6.70
CA SER A 90 -12.49 -8.72 7.71
C SER A 90 -11.87 -8.72 9.11
N GLU A 91 -11.23 -9.82 9.50
CA GLU A 91 -10.57 -9.94 10.80
C GLU A 91 -9.37 -9.00 10.90
N ALA A 92 -8.58 -8.87 9.82
CA ALA A 92 -7.47 -7.93 9.76
C ALA A 92 -7.93 -6.48 9.92
N ASN A 93 -9.01 -6.07 9.26
CA ASN A 93 -9.61 -4.74 9.41
C ASN A 93 -10.08 -4.48 10.85
N LYS A 94 -10.62 -5.50 11.53
CA LYS A 94 -11.07 -5.38 12.92
C LYS A 94 -9.90 -5.27 13.89
N ARG A 95 -8.83 -6.03 13.66
CA ARG A 95 -7.73 -6.20 14.63
C ARG A 95 -6.63 -5.14 14.51
N ARG A 96 -6.37 -4.60 13.32
CA ARG A 96 -5.31 -3.62 13.11
C ARG A 96 -5.86 -2.21 13.23
N SER A 97 -5.32 -1.45 14.18
CA SER A 97 -5.62 -0.03 14.33
C SER A 97 -5.18 0.74 13.09
N SER A 98 -5.95 1.76 12.69
CA SER A 98 -5.57 2.68 11.61
C SER A 98 -4.21 3.36 11.88
N LYS A 99 -3.82 3.50 13.16
CA LYS A 99 -2.54 4.09 13.59
C LYS A 99 -1.32 3.42 12.94
N VAL A 100 -1.36 2.10 12.72
CA VAL A 100 -0.24 1.40 12.08
C VAL A 100 -0.03 1.88 10.64
N PHE A 101 -1.11 2.22 9.93
CA PHE A 101 -1.06 2.71 8.55
C PHE A 101 -0.69 4.20 8.51
N GLU A 102 -1.13 4.98 9.50
CA GLU A 102 -0.71 6.37 9.69
C GLU A 102 0.81 6.47 9.88
N ASP A 103 1.39 5.64 10.76
CA ASP A 103 2.83 5.67 11.02
C ASP A 103 3.64 5.22 9.80
N ILE A 104 3.15 4.24 9.03
CA ILE A 104 3.73 3.85 7.74
C ILE A 104 3.71 5.04 6.78
N TYR A 105 2.56 5.70 6.62
CA TYR A 105 2.41 6.87 5.76
C TYR A 105 3.38 7.99 6.17
N MET A 106 3.43 8.33 7.45
CA MET A 106 4.29 9.40 7.95
C MET A 106 5.77 9.08 7.73
N THR A 107 6.16 7.81 7.79
CA THR A 107 7.54 7.41 7.53
C THR A 107 7.90 7.54 6.04
N VAL A 108 7.00 7.14 5.15
CA VAL A 108 7.17 7.34 3.70
C VAL A 108 7.20 8.84 3.37
N TYR A 109 6.26 9.60 3.92
CA TYR A 109 6.19 11.05 3.72
C TYR A 109 7.48 11.74 4.17
N ARG A 110 7.95 11.51 5.41
CA ARG A 110 9.19 12.12 5.90
C ARG A 110 10.41 11.77 5.05
N LYS A 111 10.47 10.55 4.50
CA LYS A 111 11.58 10.11 3.65
C LYS A 111 11.60 10.83 2.30
N HIS A 112 10.43 11.09 1.72
CA HIS A 112 10.31 11.66 0.37
C HIS A 112 9.88 13.12 0.34
N ALA A 113 9.57 13.71 1.50
CA ALA A 113 9.02 15.05 1.63
C ALA A 113 9.83 16.07 0.83
N SER A 114 11.16 16.10 0.99
CA SER A 114 12.03 17.05 0.29
C SER A 114 12.03 16.94 -1.24
N SER A 115 11.54 15.83 -1.80
CA SER A 115 11.47 15.59 -3.24
C SER A 115 10.06 15.74 -3.81
N LEU A 116 9.03 15.86 -2.97
CA LEU A 116 7.65 16.02 -3.40
C LEU A 116 7.40 17.48 -3.77
N ALA A 117 6.86 17.74 -4.98
CA ALA A 117 6.73 19.08 -5.55
C ALA A 117 5.85 20.03 -4.71
N ASP A 118 4.95 19.47 -3.92
CA ASP A 118 3.98 20.11 -3.04
C ASP A 118 4.51 20.37 -1.61
N SER A 119 5.73 19.95 -1.30
CA SER A 119 6.39 20.22 0.00
C SER A 119 7.06 21.59 0.09
N CYS A 120 7.11 22.32 -1.02
CA CYS A 120 7.77 23.62 -1.15
C CYS A 120 6.83 24.65 -1.77
N LEU A 121 5.62 24.86 -1.24
CA LEU A 121 4.96 26.14 -1.53
C LEU A 121 5.80 27.22 -0.85
N SER A 122 6.48 28.02 -1.66
CA SER A 122 7.21 29.17 -1.14
C SER A 122 6.23 30.13 -0.45
N ASP A 123 6.68 30.89 0.56
CA ASP A 123 5.84 31.91 1.21
C ASP A 123 5.20 32.89 0.21
N LYS A 124 5.79 33.03 -0.98
CA LYS A 124 5.24 33.82 -2.10
C LYS A 124 4.04 33.16 -2.78
N GLU A 125 4.02 31.84 -2.90
CA GLU A 125 2.92 31.09 -3.50
C GLU A 125 1.74 30.97 -2.54
N LEU A 126 1.99 30.86 -1.24
CA LEU A 126 0.95 30.94 -0.20
C LEU A 126 0.26 32.30 -0.16
N LYS A 127 0.98 33.40 -0.44
CA LYS A 127 0.42 34.76 -0.49
C LYS A 127 -0.41 35.06 -1.75
N ARG A 128 -0.36 34.20 -2.77
CA ARG A 128 -1.11 34.36 -4.03
C ARG A 128 -2.45 33.64 -4.04
N LEU A 129 -2.66 32.72 -3.09
CA LEU A 129 -3.94 32.06 -2.82
C LEU A 129 -4.77 32.93 -1.87
#